data_AF-A0A7W7IKN4-F1
#
_entry.id   AF-A0A7W7IKN4-F1
#
_cell.length_a   1.000
_cell.length_b   1.000
_cell.length_c   1.000
_cell.angle_alpha   90.00
_cell.angle_beta   90.00
_cell.angle_gamma   90.00
#
_symmetry.space_group_name_H-M   'P 1'
#
loop_
_entity.id
_entity.type
_entity.pdbx_description
1 polymer ?
#
loop_
_entity_poly.entity_id
_entity_poly.type
_entity_poly.pdbx_seq_one_letter_code
_entity_poly.pdbx_strand_id
1 'polypeptide(L)' 'MGTYPRGSRLGPVETGSGATIEFKGTHFEVHDEYVAVINAADAEVFSREDLPVDPLPDL' A
#
# COMPACT_ATOMS: atom_id res chain seq x y z
N MET A 1 -20.16 -8.52 -2.40
CA MET A 1 -18.82 -9.13 -2.20
C MET A 1 -17.95 -8.66 -3.34
N GLY A 2 -16.94 -7.83 -3.03
CA GLY A 2 -16.06 -7.25 -4.04
C GLY A 2 -14.91 -8.20 -4.34
N THR A 3 -14.79 -8.61 -5.60
CA THR A 3 -13.57 -9.23 -6.13
C THR A 3 -12.81 -8.15 -6.88
N TYR A 4 -11.57 -7.91 -6.48
CA TYR A 4 -10.73 -6.90 -7.11
C TYR A 4 -9.55 -7.58 -7.82
N PRO A 5 -9.12 -7.07 -8.99
CA PRO A 5 -7.93 -7.59 -9.67
C PRO A 5 -6.69 -7.50 -8.79
N ARG A 6 -5.77 -8.46 -8.94
CA ARG A 6 -4.42 -8.32 -8.37
C ARG A 6 -3.73 -7.11 -8.98
N GLY A 7 -2.92 -6.40 -8.19
CA GLY A 7 -2.33 -5.13 -8.61
C GLY A 7 -3.35 -3.98 -8.63
N SER A 8 -4.37 -4.03 -7.77
CA SER A 8 -5.15 -2.84 -7.44
C SER A 8 -4.41 -2.05 -6.37
N ARG A 9 -4.15 -0.76 -6.62
CA ARG A 9 -3.55 0.14 -5.64
C ARG A 9 -4.52 0.40 -4.49
N LEU A 10 -4.08 0.23 -3.25
CA LEU A 10 -4.91 0.46 -2.06
C LEU A 10 -4.71 1.85 -1.47
N GLY A 11 -3.50 2.39 -1.55
CA GLY A 11 -3.18 3.72 -1.06
C GLY A 11 -3.61 4.86 -2.01
N PRO A 12 -3.33 6.11 -1.63
CA PRO A 12 -2.51 6.49 -0.46
C PRO A 12 -3.22 6.24 0.87
N VAL A 13 -2.44 5.90 1.91
CA VAL A 13 -2.94 5.87 3.29
C VAL A 13 -2.88 7.28 3.86
N GLU A 14 -4.05 7.81 4.23
CA GLU A 14 -4.14 9.06 4.98
C GLU A 14 -3.89 8.76 6.46
N THR A 15 -2.93 9.45 7.06
CA THR A 15 -2.57 9.28 8.47
C THR A 15 -2.91 10.56 9.24
N GLY A 16 -3.62 10.40 10.36
CA GLY A 16 -4.14 11.51 11.16
C GLY A 16 -4.66 11.02 12.51
N SER A 17 -5.93 11.27 12.83
CA SER A 17 -6.60 10.70 14.00
C SER A 17 -6.87 9.19 13.92
N GLY A 18 -6.58 8.60 12.76
CA GLY A 18 -6.67 7.18 12.43
C GLY A 18 -6.19 6.99 10.99
N ALA A 19 -5.68 5.81 10.63
CA ALA A 19 -5.26 5.53 9.27
C ALA A 19 -6.46 5.12 8.40
N THR A 20 -6.59 5.72 7.22
CA THR A 20 -7.69 5.41 6.28
C THR A 20 -7.21 5.34 4.85
N ILE A 21 -7.94 4.59 4.02
CA ILE A 21 -7.80 4.60 2.56
C ILE A 21 -9.14 4.85 1.89
N GLU A 22 -9.13 5.52 0.74
CA GLU A 22 -10.25 5.49 -0.19
C GLU A 22 -9.96 4.44 -1.27
N PHE A 23 -10.82 3.43 -1.36
CA PHE A 23 -10.74 2.42 -2.40
C PHE A 23 -12.08 2.27 -3.12
N LYS A 24 -12.07 2.61 -4.42
CA LYS A 24 -13.26 2.54 -5.31
C LYS A 24 -14.47 3.30 -4.73
N GLY A 25 -14.24 4.50 -4.19
CA GLY A 25 -15.27 5.37 -3.63
C GLY A 25 -15.77 4.94 -2.24
N THR A 26 -15.11 3.97 -1.60
CA THR A 26 -15.42 3.55 -0.22
C THR A 26 -14.22 3.84 0.67
N HIS A 27 -14.48 4.42 1.85
CA HIS A 27 -13.46 4.66 2.86
C HIS A 27 -13.36 3.45 3.80
N PHE A 28 -12.13 3.01 4.07
CA PHE A 28 -11.83 1.93 5.00
C PHE A 28 -10.89 2.43 6.08
N GLU A 29 -11.17 2.03 7.33
CA GLU A 29 -10.21 2.17 8.42
C GLU A 29 -9.11 1.12 8.26
N VAL A 30 -7.89 1.56 8.51
CA VAL A 30 -6.68 0.74 8.46
C VAL A 30 -6.10 0.73 9.86
N HIS A 31 -5.84 -0.46 10.39
CA HIS A 31 -5.08 -0.58 11.63
C HIS A 31 -3.61 -0.26 11.36
N ASP A 32 -2.94 0.37 12.33
CA ASP A 32 -1.55 0.85 12.20
C ASP A 32 -0.58 -0.22 11.69
N GLU A 33 -0.78 -1.49 12.09
CA GLU A 33 0.04 -2.64 11.65
C GLU A 33 0.01 -2.88 10.14
N TYR A 34 -1.07 -2.50 9.44
CA TYR A 34 -1.24 -2.67 8.00
C TYR A 34 -0.78 -1.46 7.19
N VAL A 35 -0.55 -0.30 7.81
CA VAL A 35 -0.12 0.90 7.09
C VAL A 35 1.19 0.65 6.34
N ALA A 36 2.16 0.05 7.02
CA ALA A 36 3.46 -0.30 6.40
C ALA A 36 3.29 -1.34 5.28
N VAL A 37 2.41 -2.34 5.47
CA VAL A 37 2.15 -3.39 4.48
C VAL A 37 1.53 -2.83 3.21
N ILE A 38 0.53 -1.95 3.34
CA ILE A 38 -0.11 -1.29 2.19
C ILE A 38 0.90 -0.43 1.44
N ASN A 39 1.65 0.41 2.15
CA ASN A 39 2.62 1.30 1.54
C ASN A 39 3.74 0.52 0.83
N ALA A 40 4.24 -0.57 1.43
CA ALA A 40 5.25 -1.42 0.81
C ALA A 40 4.71 -2.13 -0.44
N ALA A 41 3.52 -2.73 -0.37
CA ALA A 41 2.92 -3.42 -1.52
C ALA A 41 2.62 -2.45 -2.69
N ASP A 42 2.13 -1.25 -2.39
CA ASP A 42 1.93 -0.22 -3.40
C ASP A 42 3.28 0.23 -4.01
N ALA A 43 4.31 0.41 -3.20
CA ALA A 43 5.64 0.79 -3.69
C ALA A 43 6.27 -0.29 -4.58
N GLU A 44 6.20 -1.56 -4.17
CA GLU A 44 6.70 -2.70 -4.94
C GLU A 44 6.07 -2.82 -6.34
N VAL A 45 4.79 -2.50 -6.47
CA VAL A 45 4.04 -2.66 -7.73
C VAL A 45 4.08 -1.39 -8.59
N PHE A 46 3.99 -0.20 -7.99
CA PHE A 46 3.74 1.04 -8.73
C PHE A 46 4.84 2.10 -8.62
N SER A 47 5.81 1.93 -7.71
CA SER A 47 6.86 2.92 -7.43
C SER A 47 8.19 2.22 -7.12
N ARG A 48 8.56 1.26 -7.98
CA ARG A 48 9.71 0.40 -7.74
C ARG A 48 11.03 1.18 -7.76
N GLU A 49 11.07 2.29 -8.47
CA GLU A 49 12.18 3.24 -8.50
C GLU A 49 12.42 3.96 -7.17
N ASP A 50 11.41 4.05 -6.31
CA ASP A 50 11.49 4.70 -4.99
C ASP A 50 11.97 3.73 -3.90
N LEU A 51 12.08 2.43 -4.22
CA LEU A 51 12.56 1.44 -3.28
C LEU A 51 14.07 1.61 -3.03
N PRO A 52 14.54 1.32 -1.81
CA PRO A 52 15.96 1.23 -1.55
C PRO A 52 16.60 0.18 -2.46
N VAL A 53 17.81 0.48 -2.92
CA VAL A 53 18.62 -0.47 -3.70
C VAL A 53 18.76 -1.76 -2.90
N ASP A 54 18.52 -2.90 -3.56
CA ASP A 54 18.69 -4.22 -2.95
C ASP A 54 20.13 -4.33 -2.40
N PRO A 55 20.31 -4.52 -1.08
CA PRO A 55 21.64 -4.62 -0.49
C PRO A 55 22.38 -5.89 -0.92
N LEU A 56 21.69 -6.88 -1.49
CA LEU A 56 22.24 -8.18 -1.90
C LEU A 56 21.78 -8.54 -3.32
N PRO A 57 22.18 -7.77 -4.35
CA PRO A 57 21.64 -7.91 -5.71
C PRO A 57 22.04 -9.21 -6.43
N ASP A 58 23.09 -9.89 -5.95
CA ASP A 58 23.69 -11.08 -6.58
C ASP A 58 23.55 -12.34 -5.71
N LEU A 59 22.69 -12.33 -4.68
CA LEU A 59 22.43 -13.50 -3.84
C LEU A 59 21.54 -14.55 -4.52
#